data_AF-A0A2T7MLS1-F1
#
_entry.id   AF-A0A2T7MLS1-F1
#
_cell.length_a   1.000
_cell.length_b   1.000
_cell.length_c   1.000
_cell.angle_alpha   90.00
_cell.angle_beta   90.00
_cell.angle_gamma   90.00
#
_symmetry.space_group_name_H-M   'P 1'
#
loop_
_entity.id
_entity.type
_entity.pdbx_description
1 polymer ?
#
loop_
_entity_poly.entity_id
_entity_poly.type
_entity_poly.pdbx_seq_one_letter_code
_entity_poly.pdbx_strand_id
1 'polypeptide(L)'
;MNVPLPDVPEVRVVGLPQLTTGFDLVERLDLAMHLKVHGPLEPMTGERLAELAETISLRGRGGAGFPFGKKLRAVAKASIRRGVRPVVVINGSEGEPACRKDTVLLNRAPHLILDGALLAAEALGARTLVVAVTRNSTEISVRAALAERGLSDRRGQQLRARVVRTPERMVSGEASSVIRAANGGPALPPGRRERAAETGVGGAPTLLSNAETYAQLAVAARIGPRRYGHTGLPNEPGTVLLTVSGAVARPMVVEVPTGVPLRYVLEMAGAPPLPQGVLTGGYHGNWIDAVSSHNAVVSRESLATVGGALGAGAILPIGPDTCPLGESLRIANWLAAETAGQCGPCKLGLPAAAGGLSDVLNGGGPAALEALRQVTQAVKGRGACKHPDGSARFLLSTLSAFTDDLAAHVLDGGCGRETVGVLPLPAPGYQDLEESIPSGEKLAVDWTLCQGHGLCADLVPELVRLGADGYPALADAAVPVHLRGRAQRAVRRCPALALRIEQPPAEQRPALPAAHRRALGSGRG
;
A
#
# COMPACT_ATOMS: atom_id res chain seq x y z
N MET A 1 -13.54 -19.44 1.27
CA MET A 1 -13.59 -18.27 2.19
C MET A 1 -12.45 -17.33 1.82
N ASN A 2 -12.70 -16.34 0.96
CA ASN A 2 -11.70 -15.33 0.57
C ASN A 2 -12.22 -13.96 1.04
N VAL A 3 -12.31 -13.79 2.36
CA VAL A 3 -12.78 -12.53 2.96
C VAL A 3 -11.58 -11.58 3.00
N PRO A 4 -11.64 -10.39 2.39
CA PRO A 4 -10.59 -9.39 2.53
C PRO A 4 -10.33 -9.12 4.01
N LEU A 5 -9.05 -8.94 4.37
CA LEU A 5 -8.72 -8.54 5.74
C LEU A 5 -9.44 -7.23 6.07
N PRO A 6 -10.09 -7.12 7.24
CA PRO A 6 -10.65 -5.84 7.67
C PRO A 6 -9.53 -4.79 7.77
N ASP A 7 -9.90 -3.51 7.73
CA ASP A 7 -8.92 -2.42 7.81
C ASP A 7 -8.12 -2.47 9.12
N VAL A 8 -8.77 -2.89 10.21
CA VAL A 8 -8.13 -3.16 11.50
C VAL A 8 -8.50 -4.57 11.93
N PRO A 9 -7.70 -5.59 11.55
CA PRO A 9 -7.86 -6.94 12.10
C PRO A 9 -7.46 -6.96 13.58
N GLU A 10 -7.58 -8.12 14.21
CA GLU A 10 -7.06 -8.33 15.57
C GLU A 10 -5.60 -7.88 15.65
N VAL A 11 -5.26 -7.10 16.68
CA VAL A 11 -3.89 -6.64 16.93
C VAL A 11 -3.34 -7.32 18.16
N ARG A 12 -2.20 -7.99 18.03
CA ARG A 12 -1.50 -8.66 19.13
C ARG A 12 -0.09 -8.12 19.31
N VAL A 13 0.50 -8.43 20.45
CA VAL A 13 1.89 -8.10 20.76
C VAL A 13 2.59 -9.30 21.39
N VAL A 14 3.86 -9.49 21.04
CA VAL A 14 4.77 -10.40 21.72
C VAL A 14 5.75 -9.55 22.53
N GLY A 15 5.83 -9.74 23.84
CA GLY A 15 6.66 -8.90 24.70
C GLY A 15 6.06 -7.53 24.96
N LEU A 16 6.92 -6.51 25.15
CA LEU A 16 6.47 -5.15 25.46
C LEU A 16 6.11 -4.39 24.18
N PRO A 17 4.90 -3.81 24.08
CA PRO A 17 4.50 -3.03 22.91
C PRO A 17 5.30 -1.72 22.85
N GLN A 18 5.81 -1.40 21.65
CA GLN A 18 6.45 -0.11 21.37
C GLN A 18 5.60 0.72 20.40
N LEU A 19 5.13 0.10 19.31
CA LEU A 19 4.29 0.74 18.30
C LEU A 19 2.80 0.67 18.64
N THR A 20 2.40 -0.39 19.37
CA THR A 20 1.01 -0.67 19.74
C THR A 20 0.69 -0.30 21.19
N THR A 21 1.59 0.43 21.87
CA THR A 21 1.37 0.88 23.25
C THR A 21 0.08 1.69 23.34
N GLY A 22 -0.80 1.35 24.29
CA GLY A 22 -2.08 2.03 24.49
C GLY A 22 -3.25 1.51 23.63
N PHE A 23 -3.04 0.51 22.77
CA PHE A 23 -4.12 -0.10 21.98
C PHE A 23 -5.13 -0.87 22.84
N ASP A 24 -4.70 -1.32 24.03
CA ASP A 24 -5.51 -1.94 25.05
C ASP A 24 -6.40 -0.95 25.82
N LEU A 25 -6.08 0.35 25.76
CA LEU A 25 -6.79 1.39 26.50
C LEU A 25 -7.94 2.01 25.69
N VAL A 26 -7.74 2.25 24.40
CA VAL A 26 -8.70 2.93 23.52
C VAL A 26 -8.64 2.41 22.09
N GLU A 27 -9.73 2.61 21.35
CA GLU A 27 -9.81 2.19 19.95
C GLU A 27 -8.93 3.05 19.03
N ARG A 28 -8.74 4.32 19.33
CA ARG A 28 -7.82 5.20 18.59
C ARG A 28 -7.19 6.16 19.57
N LEU A 29 -5.87 6.28 19.51
CA LEU A 29 -5.12 7.28 20.24
C LEU A 29 -5.32 8.64 19.56
N ASP A 30 -6.31 9.41 20.04
CA ASP A 30 -6.36 10.85 19.79
C ASP A 30 -5.13 11.55 20.38
N LEU A 31 -4.93 12.83 20.08
CA LEU A 31 -3.74 13.56 20.50
C LEU A 31 -3.58 13.58 22.02
N ALA A 32 -4.68 13.71 22.78
CA ALA A 32 -4.63 13.78 24.23
C ALA A 32 -4.20 12.44 24.84
N MET A 33 -4.78 11.34 24.39
CA MET A 33 -4.41 10.00 24.83
C MET A 33 -3.01 9.62 24.35
N HIS A 34 -2.65 9.97 23.11
CA HIS A 34 -1.31 9.79 22.56
C HIS A 34 -0.24 10.45 23.43
N LEU A 35 -0.46 11.70 23.85
CA LEU A 35 0.48 12.42 24.73
C LEU A 35 0.53 11.81 26.13
N LYS A 36 -0.56 11.25 26.65
CA LYS A 36 -0.56 10.51 27.93
C LYS A 36 0.25 9.21 27.83
N VAL A 37 0.11 8.48 26.73
CA VAL A 37 0.77 7.17 26.52
C VAL A 37 2.25 7.33 26.18
N HIS A 38 2.58 8.19 25.22
CA HIS A 38 3.93 8.30 24.67
C HIS A 38 4.71 9.52 25.18
N GLY A 39 4.04 10.50 25.79
CA GLY A 39 4.67 11.77 26.16
C GLY A 39 4.97 12.68 24.97
N PRO A 40 5.40 13.94 25.23
CA PRO A 40 5.85 14.85 24.20
C PRO A 40 7.17 14.37 23.59
N LEU A 41 7.52 14.93 22.43
CA LEU A 41 8.77 14.64 21.75
C LEU A 41 9.61 15.90 21.65
N GLU A 42 10.89 15.80 22.02
CA GLU A 42 11.83 16.92 21.98
C GLU A 42 12.40 17.10 20.56
N PRO A 43 12.61 18.36 20.11
CA PRO A 43 13.28 18.62 18.85
C PRO A 43 14.68 18.01 18.77
N MET A 44 15.04 17.52 17.57
CA MET A 44 16.37 16.98 17.30
C MET A 44 16.95 17.61 16.03
N THR A 45 18.27 17.86 16.04
CA THR A 45 18.97 18.28 14.83
C THR A 45 19.02 17.15 13.79
N GLY A 46 19.14 17.50 12.51
CA GLY A 46 19.23 16.52 11.42
C GLY A 46 20.34 15.49 11.60
N GLU A 47 21.51 15.92 12.09
CA GLU A 47 22.63 15.01 12.33
C GLU A 47 22.34 14.04 13.47
N ARG A 48 21.85 14.53 14.61
CA ARG A 48 21.54 13.66 15.76
C ARG A 48 20.39 12.70 15.47
N LEU A 49 19.44 13.11 14.62
CA LEU A 49 18.37 12.23 14.13
C LEU A 49 18.92 11.14 13.18
N ALA A 50 19.90 11.48 12.34
CA ALA A 50 20.58 10.50 11.47
C ALA A 50 21.39 9.50 12.31
N GLU A 51 22.16 9.97 13.28
CA GLU A 51 22.95 9.14 14.22
C GLU A 51 22.03 8.22 15.03
N LEU A 52 20.91 8.72 15.53
CA LEU A 52 19.91 7.89 16.22
C LEU A 52 19.43 6.76 15.30
N ALA A 53 19.01 7.10 14.08
CA ALA A 53 18.52 6.13 13.10
C ALA A 53 19.60 5.10 12.69
N GLU A 54 20.86 5.52 12.60
CA GLU A 54 22.00 4.63 12.33
C GLU A 54 22.28 3.71 13.52
N THR A 55 22.29 4.24 14.75
CA THR A 55 22.54 3.47 15.98
C THR A 55 21.52 2.36 16.19
N ILE A 56 20.25 2.62 15.91
CA ILE A 56 19.19 1.61 16.02
C ILE A 56 19.03 0.78 14.73
N SER A 57 19.92 0.93 13.76
CA SER A 57 19.86 0.26 12.46
C SER A 57 18.49 0.41 11.76
N LEU A 58 17.87 1.61 11.83
CA LEU A 58 16.55 1.87 11.27
C LEU A 58 16.56 1.74 9.75
N ARG A 59 15.90 0.70 9.25
CA ARG A 59 15.67 0.44 7.83
C ARG A 59 14.20 0.69 7.48
N GLY A 60 13.95 1.16 6.26
CA GLY A 60 12.60 1.38 5.77
C GLY A 60 11.71 0.12 5.88
N ARG A 61 10.53 0.28 6.48
CA ARG A 61 9.55 -0.78 6.76
C ARG A 61 8.51 -0.98 5.64
N GLY A 62 8.68 -0.32 4.49
CA GLY A 62 7.84 -0.48 3.30
C GLY A 62 8.43 -1.41 2.24
N GLY A 63 9.08 -2.52 2.63
CA GLY A 63 9.63 -3.51 1.68
C GLY A 63 11.11 -3.34 1.29
N ALA A 64 11.54 -2.14 0.89
CA ALA A 64 12.88 -1.94 0.33
C ALA A 64 14.04 -2.00 1.33
N GLY A 65 13.79 -1.78 2.64
CA GLY A 65 14.82 -1.88 3.67
C GLY A 65 15.98 -0.87 3.56
N PHE A 66 15.79 0.26 2.87
CA PHE A 66 16.86 1.26 2.74
C PHE A 66 17.15 1.94 4.09
N PRO A 67 18.43 2.16 4.49
CA PRO A 67 18.77 2.82 5.76
C PRO A 67 18.23 4.24 5.86
N PHE A 68 17.49 4.55 6.91
CA PHE A 68 16.82 5.85 7.07
C PHE A 68 17.81 7.00 7.24
N GLY A 69 18.85 6.85 8.07
CA GLY A 69 19.87 7.90 8.30
C GLY A 69 20.57 8.33 7.00
N LYS A 70 20.94 7.37 6.14
CA LYS A 70 21.50 7.65 4.80
C LYS A 70 20.52 8.43 3.92
N LYS A 71 19.22 8.11 4.00
CA LYS A 71 18.17 8.81 3.24
C LYS A 71 18.00 10.25 3.72
N LEU A 72 17.99 10.45 5.04
CA LEU A 72 17.91 11.76 5.68
C LEU A 72 19.08 12.65 5.26
N ARG A 73 20.32 12.16 5.39
CA ARG A 73 21.54 12.86 4.97
C ARG A 73 21.53 13.21 3.47
N ALA A 74 21.04 12.30 2.62
CA ALA A 74 20.94 12.56 1.18
C ALA A 74 19.99 13.72 0.85
N VAL A 75 18.83 13.77 1.51
CA VAL A 75 17.86 14.88 1.36
C VAL A 75 18.45 16.18 1.90
N ALA A 76 19.08 16.16 3.08
CA ALA A 76 19.72 17.35 3.66
C ALA A 76 20.80 17.92 2.71
N LYS A 77 21.69 17.08 2.18
CA LYS A 77 22.72 17.48 1.22
C LYS A 77 22.12 18.06 -0.06
N ALA A 78 21.07 17.44 -0.60
CA ALA A 78 20.39 17.93 -1.80
C ALA A 78 19.68 19.27 -1.56
N SER A 79 19.06 19.44 -0.39
CA SER A 79 18.41 20.69 0.05
C SER A 79 19.42 21.84 0.12
N ILE A 80 20.55 21.63 0.81
CA ILE A 80 21.61 22.64 0.96
C ILE A 80 22.18 23.01 -0.41
N ARG A 81 22.57 22.01 -1.21
CA ARG A 81 23.16 22.23 -2.54
C ARG A 81 22.24 23.03 -3.47
N ARG A 82 20.92 22.83 -3.37
CA ARG A 82 19.94 23.48 -4.26
C ARG A 82 19.36 24.77 -3.70
N GLY A 83 19.56 25.08 -2.42
CA GLY A 83 18.87 26.19 -1.75
C GLY A 83 17.35 26.04 -1.70
N VAL A 84 16.83 24.80 -1.81
CA VAL A 84 15.39 24.51 -1.83
C VAL A 84 15.02 23.71 -0.60
N ARG A 85 14.06 24.22 0.19
CA ARG A 85 13.54 23.52 1.37
C ARG A 85 12.96 22.16 0.98
N PRO A 86 13.22 21.10 1.76
CA PRO A 86 12.76 19.77 1.41
C PRO A 86 11.28 19.59 1.75
N VAL A 87 10.70 18.52 1.21
CA VAL A 87 9.35 18.04 1.54
C VAL A 87 9.47 16.73 2.32
N VAL A 88 8.63 16.54 3.33
CA VAL A 88 8.49 15.25 4.02
C VAL A 88 7.23 14.55 3.53
N VAL A 89 7.34 13.26 3.20
CA VAL A 89 6.22 12.44 2.76
C VAL A 89 6.13 11.21 3.66
N ILE A 90 4.97 11.03 4.27
CA ILE A 90 4.55 9.77 4.90
C ILE A 90 3.89 8.93 3.81
N ASN A 91 4.49 7.79 3.49
CA ASN A 91 3.89 6.77 2.64
C ASN A 91 3.12 5.77 3.51
N GLY A 92 1.83 6.02 3.66
CA GLY A 92 0.85 5.11 4.25
C GLY A 92 0.00 4.39 3.19
N SER A 93 0.42 4.41 1.93
CA SER A 93 -0.28 3.71 0.85
C SER A 93 0.02 2.21 0.94
N GLU A 94 -0.97 1.43 1.37
CA GLU A 94 -0.92 -0.02 1.54
C GLU A 94 -1.94 -0.66 0.58
N GLY A 95 -1.49 -0.96 -0.64
CA GLY A 95 -2.32 -1.52 -1.72
C GLY A 95 -2.19 -3.03 -1.89
N GLU A 96 -1.33 -3.68 -1.10
CA GLU A 96 -1.21 -5.13 -1.12
C GLU A 96 -2.32 -5.77 -0.26
N PRO A 97 -3.14 -6.69 -0.81
CA PRO A 97 -4.27 -7.29 -0.10
C PRO A 97 -3.89 -7.98 1.22
N ALA A 98 -2.68 -8.56 1.26
CA ALA A 98 -2.17 -9.33 2.38
C ALA A 98 -1.53 -8.47 3.50
N CYS A 99 -1.47 -7.15 3.35
CA CYS A 99 -0.82 -6.24 4.30
C CYS A 99 -1.86 -5.36 5.00
N ARG A 100 -1.77 -5.22 6.33
CA ARG A 100 -2.62 -4.34 7.15
C ARG A 100 -1.86 -3.52 8.19
N LYS A 101 -0.56 -3.71 8.34
CA LYS A 101 0.22 -3.10 9.44
C LYS A 101 0.19 -1.58 9.40
N ASP A 102 0.27 -0.98 8.21
CA ASP A 102 0.30 0.48 8.08
C ASP A 102 -1.11 1.04 8.22
N THR A 103 -2.12 0.35 7.67
CA THR A 103 -3.54 0.68 7.87
C THR A 103 -3.90 0.68 9.36
N VAL A 104 -3.47 -0.34 10.12
CA VAL A 104 -3.65 -0.42 11.58
C VAL A 104 -3.02 0.78 12.28
N LEU A 105 -1.74 1.09 12.00
CA LEU A 105 -1.09 2.24 12.64
C LEU A 105 -1.77 3.57 12.31
N LEU A 106 -2.18 3.79 11.05
CA LEU A 106 -2.86 5.02 10.63
C LEU A 106 -4.23 5.18 11.30
N ASN A 107 -4.94 4.09 11.55
CA ASN A 107 -6.26 4.11 12.19
C ASN A 107 -6.19 4.15 13.72
N ARG A 108 -5.19 3.51 14.33
CA ARG A 108 -5.07 3.34 15.79
C ARG A 108 -4.13 4.34 16.45
N ALA A 109 -3.00 4.67 15.82
CA ALA A 109 -1.95 5.55 16.35
C ALA A 109 -1.39 6.53 15.31
N PRO A 110 -2.24 7.33 14.64
CA PRO A 110 -1.77 8.28 13.62
C PRO A 110 -0.79 9.30 14.19
N HIS A 111 -0.94 9.68 15.47
CA HIS A 111 -0.07 10.66 16.12
C HIS A 111 1.37 10.18 16.30
N LEU A 112 1.60 8.87 16.47
CA LEU A 112 2.95 8.30 16.57
C LEU A 112 3.69 8.39 15.23
N ILE A 113 2.99 8.15 14.11
CA ILE A 113 3.53 8.35 12.76
C ILE A 113 3.84 9.83 12.53
N LEU A 114 2.89 10.71 12.88
CA LEU A 114 3.05 12.15 12.72
C LEU A 114 4.24 12.69 13.53
N ASP A 115 4.47 12.21 14.75
CA ASP A 115 5.62 12.66 15.54
C ASP A 115 6.95 12.41 14.84
N GLY A 116 7.16 11.21 14.29
CA GLY A 116 8.40 10.89 13.59
C GLY A 116 8.58 11.70 12.30
N ALA A 117 7.49 11.96 11.59
CA ALA A 117 7.52 12.77 10.38
C ALA A 117 7.73 14.26 10.68
N LEU A 118 7.10 14.79 11.73
CA LEU A 118 7.26 16.17 12.18
C LEU A 118 8.67 16.41 12.72
N LEU A 119 9.23 15.46 13.48
CA LEU A 119 10.62 15.48 13.93
C LEU A 119 11.58 15.57 12.74
N ALA A 120 11.37 14.72 11.72
CA ALA A 120 12.18 14.77 10.50
C ALA A 120 11.98 16.06 9.70
N ALA A 121 10.75 16.62 9.67
CA ALA A 121 10.44 17.87 9.00
C ALA A 121 11.16 19.05 9.66
N GLU A 122 11.10 19.14 10.98
CA GLU A 122 11.79 20.16 11.77
C GLU A 122 13.31 20.07 11.57
N ALA A 123 13.87 18.86 11.71
CA ALA A 123 15.29 18.59 11.57
C ALA A 123 15.86 18.97 10.18
N LEU A 124 15.01 18.93 9.14
CA LEU A 124 15.35 19.31 7.77
C LEU A 124 14.92 20.74 7.39
N GLY A 125 14.21 21.46 8.25
CA GLY A 125 13.61 22.76 7.93
C GLY A 125 12.51 22.72 6.86
N ALA A 126 11.87 21.56 6.69
CA ALA A 126 10.77 21.35 5.75
C ALA A 126 9.54 22.18 6.14
N ARG A 127 8.81 22.68 5.13
CA ARG A 127 7.55 23.43 5.32
C ARG A 127 6.33 22.78 4.67
N THR A 128 6.52 21.58 4.13
CA THR A 128 5.47 20.80 3.50
C THR A 128 5.54 19.36 4.00
N LEU A 129 4.43 18.88 4.54
CA LEU A 129 4.18 17.49 4.88
C LEU A 129 3.07 16.94 3.97
N VAL A 130 3.32 15.80 3.34
CA VAL A 130 2.30 15.07 2.58
C VAL A 130 2.10 13.71 3.22
N VAL A 131 0.85 13.32 3.47
CA VAL A 131 0.50 11.96 3.91
C VAL A 131 -0.23 11.27 2.76
N ALA A 132 0.39 10.25 2.19
CA ALA A 132 -0.24 9.39 1.20
C ALA A 132 -0.94 8.23 1.89
N VAL A 133 -2.20 8.00 1.54
CA VAL A 133 -3.06 6.94 2.10
C VAL A 133 -3.83 6.25 0.98
N THR A 134 -4.30 5.04 1.22
CA THR A 134 -5.07 4.29 0.23
C THR A 134 -6.57 4.25 0.54
N ARG A 135 -6.91 4.05 1.81
CA ARG A 135 -8.28 3.69 2.25
C ARG A 135 -9.04 4.90 2.81
N ASN A 136 -10.37 4.84 2.74
CA ASN A 136 -11.25 5.83 3.37
C ASN A 136 -10.99 5.97 4.88
N SER A 137 -10.88 4.85 5.59
CA SER A 137 -10.65 4.83 7.05
C SER A 137 -9.38 5.59 7.43
N THR A 138 -8.26 5.31 6.73
CA THR A 138 -6.97 5.94 6.98
C THR A 138 -6.96 7.40 6.60
N GLU A 139 -7.64 7.80 5.52
CA GLU A 139 -7.83 9.21 5.18
C GLU A 139 -8.57 9.96 6.29
N ILE A 140 -9.68 9.42 6.79
CA ILE A 140 -10.47 10.03 7.87
C ILE A 140 -9.62 10.16 9.14
N SER A 141 -8.96 9.08 9.57
CA SER A 141 -8.15 9.06 10.79
C SER A 141 -6.99 10.06 10.74
N VAL A 142 -6.27 10.12 9.61
CA VAL A 142 -5.15 11.06 9.42
C VAL A 142 -5.63 12.50 9.36
N ARG A 143 -6.74 12.78 8.66
CA ARG A 143 -7.30 14.14 8.61
C ARG A 143 -7.71 14.63 10.00
N ALA A 144 -8.33 13.76 10.81
CA ALA A 144 -8.63 14.07 12.20
C ALA A 144 -7.34 14.35 12.99
N ALA A 145 -6.31 13.51 12.88
CA ALA A 145 -5.05 13.68 13.59
C ALA A 145 -4.28 14.97 13.20
N LEU A 146 -4.34 15.36 11.92
CA LEU A 146 -3.79 16.64 11.45
C LEU A 146 -4.57 17.82 12.05
N ALA A 147 -5.90 17.74 12.07
CA ALA A 147 -6.75 18.79 12.65
C ALA A 147 -6.53 18.94 14.16
N GLU A 148 -6.40 17.84 14.91
CA GLU A 148 -6.08 17.82 16.35
C GLU A 148 -4.73 18.52 16.65
N ARG A 149 -3.78 18.49 15.70
CA ARG A 149 -2.49 19.22 15.80
C ARG A 149 -2.52 20.64 15.21
N GLY A 150 -3.68 21.10 14.72
CA GLY A 150 -3.81 22.40 14.05
C GLY A 150 -3.11 22.49 12.68
N LEU A 151 -2.72 21.36 12.09
CA LEU A 151 -2.02 21.30 10.81
C LEU A 151 -3.03 21.30 9.66
N SER A 152 -2.79 22.13 8.66
CA SER A 152 -3.63 22.20 7.46
C SER A 152 -2.83 22.64 6.23
N ASP A 153 -3.43 22.58 5.05
CA ASP A 153 -2.79 23.02 3.81
C ASP A 153 -2.92 24.54 3.56
N ARG A 154 -3.38 25.31 4.55
CA ARG A 154 -3.64 26.76 4.40
C ARG A 154 -2.33 27.56 4.29
N ARG A 155 -2.37 28.62 3.49
CA ARG A 155 -1.26 29.60 3.40
C ARG A 155 -1.04 30.26 4.77
N GLY A 156 0.22 30.55 5.10
CA GLY A 156 0.60 31.20 6.37
C GLY A 156 0.89 30.22 7.52
N GLN A 157 0.57 28.93 7.40
CA GLN A 157 1.06 27.93 8.37
C GLN A 157 2.58 27.78 8.27
N GLN A 158 3.23 27.60 9.42
CA GLN A 158 4.68 27.33 9.48
C GLN A 158 5.05 26.04 8.74
N LEU A 159 4.22 25.01 8.91
CA LEU A 159 4.27 23.74 8.20
C LEU A 159 2.89 23.47 7.59
N ARG A 160 2.82 23.34 6.27
CA ARG A 160 1.60 22.96 5.57
C ARG A 160 1.50 21.44 5.51
N ALA A 161 0.35 20.88 5.87
CA ALA A 161 0.10 19.44 5.82
C ALA A 161 -1.13 19.11 4.98
N ARG A 162 -1.02 18.09 4.12
CA ARG A 162 -2.13 17.60 3.31
C ARG A 162 -2.12 16.09 3.14
N VAL A 163 -3.31 15.54 2.93
CA VAL A 163 -3.52 14.11 2.65
C VAL A 163 -3.76 13.93 1.16
N VAL A 164 -3.14 12.90 0.57
CA VAL A 164 -3.30 12.49 -0.81
C VAL A 164 -3.77 11.04 -0.81
N ARG A 165 -4.97 10.78 -1.33
CA ARG A 165 -5.47 9.42 -1.50
C ARG A 165 -4.98 8.84 -2.82
N THR A 166 -4.36 7.67 -2.76
CA THR A 166 -3.96 6.86 -3.90
C THR A 166 -4.93 5.71 -4.12
N PRO A 167 -5.14 5.22 -5.36
CA PRO A 167 -5.92 4.02 -5.62
C PRO A 167 -5.37 2.79 -4.87
N GLU A 168 -6.23 1.83 -4.54
CA GLU A 168 -5.85 0.54 -3.96
C GLU A 168 -5.26 -0.39 -5.02
N ARG A 169 -4.04 -0.08 -5.45
CA ARG A 169 -3.26 -0.90 -6.39
C ARG A 169 -1.85 -1.17 -5.88
N MET A 170 -1.28 -2.30 -6.28
CA MET A 170 0.07 -2.73 -5.88
C MET A 170 1.12 -1.66 -6.20
N VAL A 171 1.06 -1.08 -7.40
CA VAL A 171 2.04 -0.08 -7.87
C VAL A 171 1.82 1.32 -7.28
N SER A 172 0.67 1.58 -6.67
CA SER A 172 0.35 2.92 -6.15
C SER A 172 1.14 3.28 -4.89
N GLY A 173 1.53 2.29 -4.09
CA GLY A 173 2.42 2.48 -2.93
C GLY A 173 3.90 2.62 -3.27
N GLU A 174 4.30 2.46 -4.54
CA GLU A 174 5.68 2.64 -4.97
C GLU A 174 6.11 4.12 -4.81
N ALA A 175 7.33 4.36 -4.34
CA ALA A 175 7.77 5.68 -3.91
C ALA A 175 7.60 6.76 -4.99
N SER A 176 7.96 6.48 -6.25
CA SER A 176 7.79 7.44 -7.34
C SER A 176 6.33 7.60 -7.77
N SER A 177 5.50 6.55 -7.67
CA SER A 177 4.03 6.66 -7.81
C SER A 177 3.43 7.63 -6.80
N VAL A 178 3.82 7.50 -5.52
CA VAL A 178 3.36 8.36 -4.43
C VAL A 178 3.78 9.81 -4.65
N ILE A 179 5.02 10.05 -5.07
CA ILE A 179 5.50 11.40 -5.41
C ILE A 179 4.69 11.99 -6.57
N ARG A 180 4.41 11.20 -7.61
CA ARG A 180 3.62 11.65 -8.77
C ARG A 180 2.18 11.97 -8.38
N ALA A 181 1.55 11.14 -7.55
CA ALA A 181 0.23 11.39 -6.99
C ALA A 181 0.21 12.67 -6.12
N ALA A 182 1.23 12.87 -5.29
CA ALA A 182 1.38 14.08 -4.49
C ALA A 182 1.55 15.35 -5.34
N ASN A 183 2.02 15.21 -6.59
CA ASN A 183 2.09 16.30 -7.57
C ASN A 183 0.80 16.47 -8.40
N GLY A 184 -0.26 15.72 -8.10
CA GLY A 184 -1.55 15.75 -8.81
C GLY A 184 -1.58 14.90 -10.09
N GLY A 185 -0.56 14.10 -10.34
CA GLY A 185 -0.53 13.13 -11.44
C GLY A 185 -1.16 11.78 -11.06
N PRO A 186 -1.21 10.82 -11.99
CA PRO A 186 -1.66 9.47 -11.67
C PRO A 186 -0.68 8.77 -10.71
N ALA A 187 -1.20 7.91 -9.83
CA ALA A 187 -0.42 7.09 -8.89
C ALA A 187 0.25 5.89 -9.58
N LEU A 188 1.07 6.19 -10.59
CA LEU A 188 1.83 5.24 -11.39
C LEU A 188 3.29 5.69 -11.46
N PRO A 189 4.25 4.74 -11.44
CA PRO A 189 5.66 5.09 -11.53
C PRO A 189 5.91 5.82 -12.87
N PRO A 190 6.81 6.81 -12.92
CA PRO A 190 7.22 7.41 -14.18
C PRO A 190 8.14 6.46 -14.96
N GLY A 191 8.16 6.59 -16.29
CA GLY A 191 9.04 5.77 -17.15
C GLY A 191 10.53 6.00 -16.88
N ARG A 192 10.92 7.21 -16.45
CA ARG A 192 12.28 7.54 -16.01
C ARG A 192 12.33 7.63 -14.49
N ARG A 193 13.23 6.87 -13.88
CA ARG A 193 13.45 6.92 -12.43
C ARG A 193 14.26 8.15 -12.04
N GLU A 194 13.71 8.94 -11.13
CA GLU A 194 14.43 9.99 -10.42
C GLU A 194 14.46 9.67 -8.93
N ARG A 195 15.56 10.00 -8.27
CA ARG A 195 15.66 9.80 -6.82
C ARG A 195 14.85 10.89 -6.13
N ALA A 196 13.86 10.50 -5.33
CA ALA A 196 13.05 11.44 -4.56
C ALA A 196 13.90 12.36 -3.66
N ALA A 197 15.05 11.88 -3.18
CA ALA A 197 15.98 12.68 -2.38
C ALA A 197 16.61 13.85 -3.17
N GLU A 198 16.66 13.76 -4.50
CA GLU A 198 17.18 14.80 -5.38
C GLU A 198 16.05 15.67 -5.93
N THR A 199 15.03 15.06 -6.53
CA THR A 199 13.88 15.73 -7.15
C THR A 199 12.61 14.91 -6.84
N GLY A 200 11.71 15.48 -6.04
CA GLY A 200 10.48 14.82 -5.61
C GLY A 200 9.25 15.71 -5.73
N VAL A 201 8.52 15.90 -4.62
CA VAL A 201 7.27 16.69 -4.61
C VAL A 201 7.57 18.14 -4.98
N GLY A 202 6.86 18.68 -5.97
CA GLY A 202 7.07 20.02 -6.49
C GLY A 202 8.48 20.27 -7.02
N GLY A 203 9.21 19.21 -7.39
CA GLY A 203 10.62 19.30 -7.81
C GLY A 203 11.61 19.53 -6.65
N ALA A 204 11.17 19.54 -5.39
CA ALA A 204 12.02 19.72 -4.22
C ALA A 204 12.64 18.39 -3.74
N PRO A 205 13.82 18.42 -3.09
CA PRO A 205 14.35 17.26 -2.37
C PRO A 205 13.31 16.71 -1.39
N THR A 206 13.04 15.41 -1.44
CA THR A 206 11.92 14.81 -0.69
C THR A 206 12.38 13.64 0.17
N LEU A 207 12.11 13.73 1.48
CA LEU A 207 12.21 12.61 2.41
C LEU A 207 10.87 11.86 2.42
N LEU A 208 10.77 10.82 1.59
CA LEU A 208 9.63 9.89 1.62
C LEU A 208 9.97 8.69 2.50
N SER A 209 9.12 8.30 3.44
CA SER A 209 9.32 7.04 4.18
C SER A 209 7.99 6.40 4.55
N ASN A 210 8.01 5.10 4.82
CA ASN A 210 6.83 4.34 5.19
C ASN A 210 6.31 4.75 6.59
N ALA A 211 5.00 4.66 6.81
CA ALA A 211 4.33 5.04 8.05
C ALA A 211 4.96 4.40 9.29
N GLU A 212 5.14 3.08 9.32
CA GLU A 212 5.81 2.38 10.42
C GLU A 212 7.25 2.88 10.65
N THR A 213 7.97 3.28 9.59
CA THR A 213 9.35 3.79 9.74
C THR A 213 9.39 5.09 10.54
N TYR A 214 8.42 5.99 10.33
CA TYR A 214 8.31 7.20 11.14
C TYR A 214 7.84 6.90 12.56
N ALA A 215 6.92 5.94 12.74
CA ALA A 215 6.50 5.53 14.08
C ALA A 215 7.68 4.96 14.90
N GLN A 216 8.51 4.11 14.29
CA GLN A 216 9.73 3.58 14.91
C GLN A 216 10.72 4.70 15.28
N LEU A 217 10.90 5.69 14.39
CA LEU A 217 11.73 6.86 14.67
C LEU A 217 11.20 7.65 15.88
N ALA A 218 9.88 7.82 15.99
CA ALA A 218 9.23 8.53 17.08
C ALA A 218 9.37 7.83 18.43
N VAL A 219 9.32 6.49 18.46
CA VAL A 219 9.59 5.70 19.66
C VAL A 219 11.07 5.86 20.05
N ALA A 220 11.98 5.63 19.11
CA ALA A 220 13.42 5.68 19.36
C ALA A 220 13.88 7.05 19.88
N ALA A 221 13.31 8.14 19.36
CA ALA A 221 13.61 9.49 19.80
C ALA A 221 13.20 9.76 21.26
N ARG A 222 12.14 9.11 21.75
CA ARG A 222 11.67 9.25 23.13
C ARG A 222 12.47 8.44 24.13
N ILE A 223 12.71 7.17 23.81
CA ILE A 223 13.31 6.24 24.77
C ILE A 223 14.85 6.20 24.66
N GLY A 224 15.40 6.76 23.58
CA GLY A 224 16.81 6.77 23.27
C GLY A 224 17.33 5.41 22.75
N PRO A 225 18.47 5.42 22.05
CA PRO A 225 18.97 4.24 21.33
C PRO A 225 19.30 3.08 22.27
N ARG A 226 19.78 3.35 23.49
CA ARG A 226 20.11 2.32 24.48
C ARG A 226 18.88 1.51 24.90
N ARG A 227 17.77 2.18 25.25
CA ARG A 227 16.55 1.48 25.67
C ARG A 227 15.86 0.80 24.49
N TYR A 228 15.88 1.45 23.31
CA TYR A 228 15.38 0.85 22.08
C TYR A 228 16.12 -0.45 21.75
N GLY A 229 17.45 -0.47 21.93
CA GLY A 229 18.31 -1.64 21.72
C GLY A 229 18.16 -2.79 22.73
N HIS A 230 17.42 -2.63 23.83
CA HIS A 230 17.13 -3.74 24.75
C HIS A 230 16.03 -4.68 24.23
N THR A 231 15.34 -4.32 23.15
CA THR A 231 14.33 -5.16 22.50
C THR A 231 14.87 -5.64 21.16
N GLY A 232 14.60 -6.88 20.80
CA GLY A 232 15.01 -7.46 19.52
C GLY A 232 16.47 -7.93 19.50
N LEU A 233 16.95 -8.29 18.31
CA LEU A 233 18.32 -8.74 18.08
C LEU A 233 19.32 -7.57 18.11
N PRO A 234 20.58 -7.79 18.54
CA PRO A 234 21.61 -6.75 18.55
C PRO A 234 21.88 -6.08 17.20
N ASN A 235 21.77 -6.83 16.10
CA ASN A 235 22.01 -6.37 14.73
C ASN A 235 20.74 -5.84 14.03
N GLU A 236 19.55 -6.03 14.60
CA GLU A 236 18.29 -5.45 14.12
C GLU A 236 17.38 -5.11 15.31
N PRO A 237 17.72 -4.10 16.13
CA PRO A 237 17.01 -3.82 17.37
C PRO A 237 15.59 -3.29 17.13
N GLY A 238 14.77 -3.41 18.16
CA GLY A 238 13.36 -3.01 18.21
C GLY A 238 12.40 -4.11 17.79
N THR A 239 11.15 -3.69 17.54
CA THR A 239 10.06 -4.55 17.08
C THR A 239 9.82 -4.38 15.58
N VAL A 240 9.03 -5.30 15.02
CA VAL A 240 8.46 -5.20 13.66
C VAL A 240 6.97 -5.50 13.73
N LEU A 241 6.18 -4.83 12.89
CA LEU A 241 4.79 -5.23 12.68
C LEU A 241 4.71 -6.26 11.54
N LEU A 242 4.03 -7.37 11.83
CA LEU A 242 3.72 -8.40 10.85
C LEU A 242 2.22 -8.47 10.61
N THR A 243 1.81 -8.63 9.35
CA THR A 243 0.44 -9.05 9.03
C THR A 243 0.47 -10.56 8.79
N VAL A 244 -0.26 -11.32 9.60
CA VAL A 244 -0.34 -12.78 9.47
C VAL A 244 -1.72 -13.12 8.89
N SER A 245 -1.74 -13.78 7.74
CA SER A 245 -2.98 -14.24 7.07
C SER A 245 -2.70 -15.48 6.22
N GLY A 246 -3.59 -15.89 5.32
CA GLY A 246 -3.46 -17.16 4.60
C GLY A 246 -4.14 -18.30 5.35
N ALA A 247 -3.51 -19.47 5.40
CA ALA A 247 -4.02 -20.64 6.12
C ALA A 247 -3.82 -20.52 7.64
N VAL A 248 -4.61 -19.63 8.26
CA VAL A 248 -4.60 -19.36 9.70
C VAL A 248 -6.03 -19.25 10.23
N ALA A 249 -6.25 -19.68 11.47
CA ALA A 249 -7.55 -19.54 12.12
C ALA A 249 -7.90 -18.08 12.48
N ARG A 250 -6.88 -17.26 12.80
CA ARG A 250 -7.03 -15.87 13.23
C ARG A 250 -6.07 -14.96 12.47
N PRO A 251 -6.49 -14.38 11.33
CA PRO A 251 -5.72 -13.35 10.67
C PRO A 251 -5.55 -12.13 11.57
N MET A 252 -4.33 -11.61 11.68
CA MET A 252 -3.99 -10.56 12.65
C MET A 252 -2.87 -9.65 12.17
N VAL A 253 -2.73 -8.50 12.83
CA VAL A 253 -1.47 -7.75 12.86
C VAL A 253 -0.81 -8.00 14.21
N VAL A 254 0.48 -8.30 14.20
CA VAL A 254 1.23 -8.57 15.43
C VAL A 254 2.51 -7.74 15.49
N GLU A 255 2.72 -7.07 16.62
CA GLU A 255 4.00 -6.47 16.96
C GLU A 255 4.91 -7.50 17.62
N VAL A 256 6.08 -7.76 17.05
CA VAL A 256 7.03 -8.74 17.56
C VAL A 256 8.45 -8.18 17.62
N PRO A 257 9.20 -8.42 18.71
CA PRO A 257 10.65 -8.22 18.73
C PRO A 257 11.31 -9.06 17.65
N THR A 258 12.35 -8.52 17.02
CA THR A 258 13.18 -9.34 16.12
C THR A 258 13.84 -10.47 16.91
N GLY A 259 14.06 -11.61 16.26
CA GLY A 259 14.62 -12.82 16.89
C GLY A 259 13.59 -13.77 17.49
N VAL A 260 12.31 -13.37 17.58
CA VAL A 260 11.22 -14.30 17.93
C VAL A 260 11.13 -15.42 16.88
N PRO A 261 11.00 -16.71 17.25
CA PRO A 261 10.82 -17.80 16.29
C PRO A 261 9.60 -17.58 15.39
N LEU A 262 9.76 -17.75 14.08
CA LEU A 262 8.66 -17.58 13.12
C LEU A 262 7.51 -18.56 13.42
N ARG A 263 7.84 -19.80 13.79
CA ARG A 263 6.85 -20.82 14.21
C ARG A 263 5.94 -20.34 15.34
N TYR A 264 6.46 -19.59 16.31
CA TYR A 264 5.67 -19.07 17.42
C TYR A 264 4.63 -18.05 16.94
N VAL A 265 5.00 -17.20 15.98
CA VAL A 265 4.08 -16.24 15.35
C VAL A 265 2.98 -16.97 14.58
N LEU A 266 3.34 -18.03 13.84
CA LEU A 266 2.40 -18.86 13.08
C LEU A 266 1.42 -19.61 14.00
N GLU A 267 1.91 -20.25 15.07
CA GLU A 267 1.11 -20.94 16.07
C GLU A 267 0.09 -20.00 16.75
N MET A 268 0.51 -18.78 17.07
CA MET A 268 -0.36 -17.78 17.68
C MET A 268 -1.54 -17.39 16.76
N ALA A 269 -1.33 -17.39 15.45
CA ALA A 269 -2.38 -17.20 14.43
C ALA A 269 -3.24 -18.45 14.19
N GLY A 270 -2.87 -19.60 14.77
CA GLY A 270 -3.52 -20.87 14.50
C GLY A 270 -3.23 -21.38 13.09
N ALA A 271 -1.99 -21.19 12.62
CA ALA A 271 -1.50 -21.86 11.42
C ALA A 271 -1.33 -23.37 11.69
N PRO A 272 -1.33 -24.22 10.65
CA PRO A 272 -0.89 -25.61 10.76
C PRO A 272 0.51 -25.70 11.38
N PRO A 273 0.80 -26.67 12.27
CA PRO A 273 2.12 -26.81 12.89
C PRO A 273 3.27 -26.95 11.88
N LEU A 274 2.99 -27.57 10.74
CA LEU A 274 3.90 -27.70 9.62
C LEU A 274 3.15 -27.28 8.34
N PRO A 275 3.16 -25.98 7.98
CA PRO A 275 2.56 -25.53 6.72
C PRO A 275 3.37 -26.07 5.54
N GLN A 276 2.73 -26.23 4.37
CA GLN A 276 3.42 -26.65 3.14
C GLN A 276 4.53 -25.68 2.74
N GLY A 277 4.30 -24.39 2.99
CA GLY A 277 5.25 -23.31 2.79
C GLY A 277 4.73 -22.03 3.41
N VAL A 278 5.62 -21.06 3.58
CA VAL A 278 5.29 -19.74 4.13
C VAL A 278 5.81 -18.66 3.19
N LEU A 279 4.91 -17.88 2.61
CA LEU A 279 5.28 -16.71 1.82
C LEU A 279 5.58 -15.57 2.78
N THR A 280 6.81 -15.07 2.71
CA THR A 280 7.32 -14.01 3.59
C THR A 280 7.63 -12.75 2.80
N GLY A 281 7.23 -11.60 3.35
CA GLY A 281 7.53 -10.29 2.80
C GLY A 281 6.47 -9.72 1.85
N GLY A 282 5.33 -10.41 1.72
CA GLY A 282 4.23 -10.06 0.83
C GLY A 282 4.30 -10.75 -0.53
N TYR A 283 3.47 -10.34 -1.48
CA TYR A 283 3.39 -10.89 -2.83
C TYR A 283 4.61 -10.57 -3.71
N HIS A 284 5.46 -9.62 -3.30
CA HIS A 284 6.83 -9.44 -3.87
C HIS A 284 7.92 -10.17 -3.08
N GLY A 285 7.51 -10.95 -2.08
CA GLY A 285 8.35 -11.75 -1.21
C GLY A 285 8.81 -13.07 -1.82
N ASN A 286 9.13 -14.03 -0.94
CA ASN A 286 9.56 -15.37 -1.33
C ASN A 286 8.83 -16.43 -0.50
N TRP A 287 8.52 -17.55 -1.15
CA TRP A 287 8.20 -18.78 -0.45
C TRP A 287 9.42 -19.33 0.29
N ILE A 288 9.19 -19.75 1.53
CA ILE A 288 10.08 -20.56 2.33
C ILE A 288 9.41 -21.92 2.51
N ASP A 289 10.16 -23.02 2.35
CA ASP A 289 9.66 -24.35 2.62
C ASP A 289 9.36 -24.58 4.11
N ALA A 290 8.61 -25.65 4.40
CA ALA A 290 8.17 -25.99 5.75
C ALA A 290 9.33 -26.05 6.77
N VAL A 291 10.42 -26.76 6.43
CA VAL A 291 11.55 -27.03 7.33
C VAL A 291 12.32 -25.75 7.61
N SER A 292 12.63 -25.00 6.57
CA SER A 292 13.29 -23.70 6.65
C SER A 292 12.48 -22.71 7.48
N SER A 293 11.16 -22.68 7.31
CA SER A 293 10.27 -21.78 8.07
C SER A 293 10.25 -22.09 9.58
N HIS A 294 10.38 -23.37 9.94
CA HIS A 294 10.37 -23.83 11.34
C HIS A 294 11.62 -23.38 12.12
N ASN A 295 12.76 -23.29 11.42
CA ASN A 295 14.05 -22.91 11.98
C ASN A 295 14.32 -21.39 11.94
N ALA A 296 13.53 -20.64 11.16
CA ALA A 296 13.70 -19.21 11.01
C ALA A 296 13.24 -18.42 12.25
N VAL A 297 13.90 -17.29 12.48
CA VAL A 297 13.42 -16.26 13.40
C VAL A 297 13.00 -15.02 12.63
N VAL A 298 12.17 -14.18 13.25
CA VAL A 298 11.73 -12.91 12.67
C VAL A 298 12.91 -11.93 12.65
N SER A 299 13.65 -11.89 11.56
CA SER A 299 14.63 -10.84 11.25
C SER A 299 14.91 -10.81 9.75
N ARG A 300 15.44 -9.69 9.25
CA ARG A 300 15.82 -9.59 7.83
C ARG A 300 16.91 -10.58 7.47
N GLU A 301 17.89 -10.74 8.34
CA GLU A 301 19.03 -11.64 8.10
C GLU A 301 18.58 -13.10 8.13
N SER A 302 17.88 -13.53 9.18
CA SER A 302 17.45 -14.93 9.30
C SER A 302 16.53 -15.35 8.15
N LEU A 303 15.54 -14.51 7.82
CA LEU A 303 14.62 -14.80 6.70
C LEU A 303 15.37 -14.83 5.36
N ALA A 304 16.33 -13.93 5.12
CA ALA A 304 17.10 -13.94 3.89
C ALA A 304 17.99 -15.19 3.76
N THR A 305 18.60 -15.67 4.86
CA THR A 305 19.43 -16.88 4.88
C THR A 305 18.66 -18.13 4.47
N VAL A 306 17.37 -18.20 4.80
CA VAL A 306 16.50 -19.32 4.42
C VAL A 306 15.75 -19.10 3.10
N GLY A 307 16.18 -18.14 2.27
CA GLY A 307 15.57 -17.83 0.97
C GLY A 307 14.31 -16.95 1.03
N GLY A 308 13.87 -16.59 2.23
CA GLY A 308 12.75 -15.69 2.52
C GLY A 308 13.06 -14.20 2.37
N ALA A 309 12.11 -13.36 2.79
CA ALA A 309 12.32 -11.93 2.96
C ALA A 309 11.37 -11.35 4.01
N LEU A 310 11.84 -10.41 4.85
CA LEU A 310 10.94 -9.70 5.76
C LEU A 310 9.99 -8.75 4.99
N GLY A 311 10.46 -8.15 3.90
CA GLY A 311 9.66 -7.33 2.98
C GLY A 311 8.74 -6.31 3.66
N ALA A 312 7.46 -6.35 3.31
CA ALA A 312 6.40 -5.51 3.87
C ALA A 312 5.80 -6.05 5.19
N GLY A 313 6.37 -7.12 5.75
CA GLY A 313 5.88 -7.71 7.00
C GLY A 313 4.70 -8.68 6.85
N ALA A 314 4.27 -9.02 5.64
CA ALA A 314 3.27 -10.08 5.44
C ALA A 314 3.88 -11.48 5.60
N ILE A 315 3.22 -12.33 6.40
CA ILE A 315 3.57 -13.73 6.67
C ILE A 315 2.34 -14.59 6.34
N LEU A 316 2.49 -15.45 5.33
CA LEU A 316 1.36 -16.12 4.68
C LEU A 316 1.62 -17.63 4.56
N PRO A 317 1.32 -18.44 5.61
CA PRO A 317 1.36 -19.89 5.51
C PRO A 317 0.31 -20.44 4.54
N ILE A 318 0.65 -21.56 3.89
CA ILE A 318 -0.29 -22.43 3.17
C ILE A 318 -0.45 -23.75 3.92
N GLY A 319 -1.69 -24.16 4.15
CA GLY A 319 -2.03 -25.42 4.80
C GLY A 319 -2.14 -26.58 3.81
N PRO A 320 -2.20 -27.84 4.29
CA PRO A 320 -2.12 -29.04 3.46
C PRO A 320 -3.30 -29.27 2.52
N ASP A 321 -4.45 -28.63 2.79
CA ASP A 321 -5.74 -28.89 2.12
C ASP A 321 -5.93 -28.11 0.80
N THR A 322 -4.90 -27.45 0.28
CA THR A 322 -4.97 -26.67 -0.97
C THR A 322 -3.73 -26.90 -1.84
N CYS A 323 -3.88 -26.77 -3.15
CA CYS A 323 -2.75 -26.81 -4.09
C CYS A 323 -1.89 -25.55 -3.94
N PRO A 324 -0.61 -25.65 -3.50
CA PRO A 324 0.23 -24.47 -3.29
C PRO A 324 0.58 -23.75 -4.61
N LEU A 325 0.71 -24.51 -5.70
CA LEU A 325 0.94 -23.97 -7.03
C LEU A 325 -0.28 -23.24 -7.59
N GLY A 326 -1.48 -23.76 -7.36
CA GLY A 326 -2.74 -23.13 -7.73
C GLY A 326 -2.98 -21.82 -6.98
N GLU A 327 -2.70 -21.79 -5.68
CA GLU A 327 -2.70 -20.53 -4.90
C GLU A 327 -1.70 -19.54 -5.48
N SER A 328 -0.50 -20.01 -5.84
CA SER A 328 0.54 -19.17 -6.42
C SER A 328 0.15 -18.62 -7.80
N LEU A 329 -0.57 -19.40 -8.62
CA LEU A 329 -1.11 -18.94 -9.89
C LEU A 329 -2.16 -17.83 -9.71
N ARG A 330 -3.03 -17.92 -8.70
CA ARG A 330 -3.98 -16.84 -8.36
C ARG A 330 -3.23 -15.52 -8.07
N ILE A 331 -2.15 -15.60 -7.28
CA ILE A 331 -1.33 -14.43 -6.97
C ILE A 331 -0.56 -13.93 -8.21
N ALA A 332 0.00 -14.82 -9.03
CA ALA A 332 0.70 -14.46 -10.25
C ALA A 332 -0.20 -13.70 -11.24
N ASN A 333 -1.44 -14.17 -11.41
CA ASN A 333 -2.44 -13.50 -12.24
C ASN A 333 -2.80 -12.11 -11.69
N TRP A 334 -2.99 -11.99 -10.37
CA TRP A 334 -3.23 -10.70 -9.75
C TRP A 334 -2.04 -9.74 -9.94
N LEU A 335 -0.80 -10.20 -9.72
CA LEU A 335 0.40 -9.39 -9.95
C LEU A 335 0.55 -8.94 -11.41
N ALA A 336 0.14 -9.77 -12.38
CA ALA A 336 0.13 -9.41 -13.79
C ALA A 336 -0.95 -8.34 -14.11
N ALA A 337 -2.11 -8.39 -13.45
CA ALA A 337 -3.15 -7.37 -13.56
C ALA A 337 -2.77 -6.04 -12.88
N GLU A 338 -1.96 -6.09 -11.83
CA GLU A 338 -1.56 -4.93 -11.03
C GLU A 338 -0.39 -4.12 -11.61
N THR A 339 -0.06 -4.33 -12.88
CA THR A 339 1.02 -3.59 -13.51
C THR A 339 0.64 -2.13 -13.80
N ALA A 340 1.66 -1.29 -13.91
CA ALA A 340 1.52 0.06 -14.45
C ALA A 340 1.33 0.08 -15.98
N GLY A 341 1.59 -1.04 -16.68
CA GLY A 341 1.50 -1.13 -18.14
C GLY A 341 2.48 -0.25 -18.93
N GLN A 342 3.54 0.29 -18.32
CA GLN A 342 4.41 1.30 -18.98
C GLN A 342 5.68 0.75 -19.64
N CYS A 343 6.14 -0.45 -19.28
CA CYS A 343 7.37 -1.04 -19.80
C CYS A 343 7.11 -2.43 -20.37
N GLY A 344 7.98 -2.91 -21.26
CA GLY A 344 7.87 -4.25 -21.88
C GLY A 344 7.66 -5.38 -20.87
N PRO A 345 8.43 -5.43 -19.75
CA PRO A 345 8.19 -6.41 -18.70
C PRO A 345 6.80 -6.37 -18.06
N CYS A 346 6.17 -5.20 -17.95
CA CYS A 346 4.80 -5.07 -17.44
C CYS A 346 3.76 -5.49 -18.48
N LYS A 347 3.90 -5.01 -19.73
CA LYS A 347 2.90 -5.26 -20.78
C LYS A 347 2.88 -6.69 -21.29
N LEU A 348 4.07 -7.29 -21.43
CA LEU A 348 4.23 -8.60 -22.07
C LEU A 348 4.83 -9.62 -21.09
N GLY A 349 5.82 -9.21 -20.30
CA GLY A 349 6.58 -10.12 -19.44
C GLY A 349 5.75 -10.79 -18.34
N LEU A 350 5.12 -10.02 -17.45
CA LEU A 350 4.35 -10.59 -16.34
C LEU A 350 3.12 -11.40 -16.79
N PRO A 351 2.31 -10.94 -17.77
CA PRO A 351 1.25 -11.77 -18.32
C PRO A 351 1.76 -13.10 -18.91
N ALA A 352 2.87 -13.07 -19.67
CA ALA A 352 3.48 -14.29 -20.19
C ALA A 352 4.03 -15.21 -19.09
N ALA A 353 4.55 -14.64 -18.00
CA ALA A 353 5.04 -15.42 -16.87
C ALA A 353 3.90 -16.09 -16.09
N ALA A 354 2.78 -15.38 -15.88
CA ALA A 354 1.58 -15.96 -15.29
C ALA A 354 0.97 -17.06 -16.18
N GLY A 355 0.90 -16.82 -17.50
CA GLY A 355 0.50 -17.83 -18.48
C GLY A 355 1.41 -19.05 -18.49
N GLY A 356 2.73 -18.86 -18.47
CA GLY A 356 3.68 -19.96 -18.41
C GLY A 356 3.57 -20.79 -17.12
N LEU A 357 3.25 -20.17 -15.98
CA LEU A 357 2.91 -20.93 -14.77
C LEU A 357 1.63 -21.74 -14.98
N SER A 358 0.58 -21.16 -15.58
CA SER A 358 -0.64 -21.91 -15.93
C SER A 358 -0.33 -23.11 -16.83
N ASP A 359 0.53 -22.96 -17.84
CA ASP A 359 0.92 -24.05 -18.74
C ASP A 359 1.65 -25.18 -17.99
N VAL A 360 2.55 -24.83 -17.07
CA VAL A 360 3.22 -25.80 -16.19
C VAL A 360 2.21 -26.56 -15.34
N LEU A 361 1.22 -25.87 -14.77
CA LEU A 361 0.21 -26.48 -13.91
C LEU A 361 -0.72 -27.44 -14.66
N ASN A 362 -0.89 -27.24 -15.98
CA ASN A 362 -1.76 -28.05 -16.84
C ASN A 362 -1.00 -29.14 -17.61
N GLY A 363 0.17 -29.59 -17.12
CA GLY A 363 0.91 -30.69 -17.74
C GLY A 363 1.74 -30.30 -18.96
N GLY A 364 2.13 -29.02 -19.09
CA GLY A 364 2.95 -28.52 -20.21
C GLY A 364 4.39 -29.08 -20.27
N GLY A 365 4.77 -29.96 -19.34
CA GLY A 365 6.05 -30.65 -19.33
C GLY A 365 7.27 -29.76 -19.07
N PRO A 366 8.49 -30.30 -19.23
CA PRO A 366 9.74 -29.56 -19.03
C PRO A 366 9.89 -28.32 -19.93
N ALA A 367 9.29 -28.33 -21.12
CA ALA A 367 9.36 -27.21 -22.05
C ALA A 367 8.63 -25.97 -21.52
N ALA A 368 7.43 -26.14 -20.94
CA ALA A 368 6.70 -25.04 -20.30
C ALA A 368 7.47 -24.48 -19.09
N LEU A 369 8.09 -25.34 -18.29
CA LEU A 369 8.90 -24.94 -17.14
C LEU A 369 10.11 -24.10 -17.56
N GLU A 370 10.81 -24.50 -18.63
CA GLU A 370 11.94 -23.75 -19.16
C GLU A 370 11.50 -22.41 -19.76
N ALA A 371 10.39 -22.37 -20.51
CA ALA A 371 9.83 -21.14 -21.04
C ALA A 371 9.48 -20.14 -19.91
N LEU A 372 8.85 -20.62 -18.83
CA LEU A 372 8.57 -19.80 -17.64
C LEU A 372 9.84 -19.22 -17.03
N ARG A 373 10.90 -20.03 -16.88
CA ARG A 373 12.20 -19.57 -16.36
C ARG A 373 12.80 -18.48 -17.25
N GLN A 374 12.76 -18.65 -18.56
CA GLN A 374 13.28 -17.68 -19.53
C GLN A 374 12.54 -16.35 -19.47
N VAL A 375 11.20 -16.37 -19.48
CA VAL A 375 10.38 -15.14 -19.36
C VAL A 375 10.69 -14.42 -18.05
N THR A 376 10.79 -15.18 -16.95
CA THR A 376 11.04 -14.61 -15.62
C THR A 376 12.43 -13.95 -15.53
N GLN A 377 13.44 -14.52 -16.18
CA GLN A 377 14.76 -13.90 -16.29
C GLN A 377 14.76 -12.66 -17.20
N ALA A 378 14.01 -12.70 -18.30
CA ALA A 378 13.92 -11.58 -19.24
C ALA A 378 13.28 -10.33 -18.64
N VAL A 379 12.43 -10.48 -17.61
CA VAL A 379 11.79 -9.40 -16.87
C VAL A 379 12.74 -8.65 -15.92
N LYS A 380 13.72 -9.36 -15.35
CA LYS A 380 14.56 -8.89 -14.25
C LYS A 380 15.39 -7.66 -14.65
N GLY A 381 15.31 -6.61 -13.85
CA GLY A 381 16.06 -5.36 -13.99
C GLY A 381 15.57 -4.42 -15.08
N ARG A 382 14.56 -4.81 -15.87
CA ARG A 382 14.12 -4.05 -17.07
C ARG A 382 12.84 -3.24 -16.84
N GLY A 383 12.32 -3.22 -15.61
CA GLY A 383 11.09 -2.51 -15.25
C GLY A 383 11.29 -1.02 -14.92
N ALA A 384 10.28 -0.19 -15.22
CA ALA A 384 10.25 1.21 -14.76
C ALA A 384 10.20 1.32 -13.22
N CYS A 385 9.66 0.32 -12.54
CA CYS A 385 9.70 0.16 -11.08
C CYS A 385 10.15 -1.27 -10.68
N LYS A 386 10.13 -1.59 -9.39
CA LYS A 386 10.50 -2.91 -8.85
C LYS A 386 9.38 -3.96 -8.86
N HIS A 387 8.18 -3.61 -9.33
CA HIS A 387 7.06 -4.55 -9.44
C HIS A 387 7.38 -5.79 -10.29
N PRO A 388 7.99 -5.66 -11.49
CA PRO A 388 8.33 -6.84 -12.28
C PRO A 388 9.42 -7.69 -11.63
N ASP A 389 10.40 -7.05 -10.98
CA ASP A 389 11.45 -7.75 -10.22
C ASP A 389 10.87 -8.56 -9.04
N GLY A 390 9.93 -7.99 -8.30
CA GLY A 390 9.25 -8.65 -7.19
C GLY A 390 8.38 -9.82 -7.65
N SER A 391 7.63 -9.63 -8.73
CA SER A 391 6.75 -10.66 -9.29
C SER A 391 7.55 -11.83 -9.88
N ALA A 392 8.65 -11.53 -10.57
CA ALA A 392 9.58 -12.54 -11.07
C ALA A 392 10.19 -13.37 -9.93
N ARG A 393 10.56 -12.71 -8.82
CA ARG A 393 11.10 -13.38 -7.64
C ARG A 393 10.06 -14.33 -7.02
N PHE A 394 8.83 -13.86 -6.86
CA PHE A 394 7.72 -14.67 -6.35
C PHE A 394 7.53 -15.96 -7.17
N LEU A 395 7.47 -15.85 -8.50
CA LEU A 395 7.36 -16.99 -9.41
C LEU A 395 8.52 -17.98 -9.27
N LEU A 396 9.77 -17.49 -9.24
CA LEU A 396 10.93 -18.37 -9.06
C LEU A 396 10.90 -19.09 -7.71
N SER A 397 10.55 -18.37 -6.63
CA SER A 397 10.45 -18.99 -5.30
C SER A 397 9.35 -20.04 -5.23
N THR A 398 8.25 -19.87 -5.97
CA THR A 398 7.17 -20.86 -6.08
C THR A 398 7.69 -22.18 -6.65
N LEU A 399 8.49 -22.12 -7.72
CA LEU A 399 9.07 -23.31 -8.35
C LEU A 399 10.10 -24.01 -7.46
N SER A 400 10.77 -23.28 -6.57
CA SER A 400 11.80 -23.82 -5.69
C SER A 400 11.24 -24.36 -4.37
N ALA A 401 10.15 -23.80 -3.86
CA ALA A 401 9.58 -24.18 -2.56
C ALA A 401 8.68 -25.42 -2.63
N PHE A 402 8.05 -25.68 -3.78
CA PHE A 402 7.05 -26.74 -3.96
C PHE A 402 7.49 -27.74 -5.03
N THR A 403 8.68 -28.33 -4.87
CA THR A 403 9.30 -29.19 -5.89
C THR A 403 8.50 -30.46 -6.17
N ASP A 404 7.92 -31.06 -5.14
CA ASP A 404 7.16 -32.32 -5.25
C ASP A 404 5.82 -32.07 -5.96
N ASP A 405 5.12 -31.01 -5.57
CA ASP A 405 3.93 -30.52 -6.27
C ASP A 405 4.23 -30.16 -7.73
N LEU A 406 5.36 -29.50 -7.98
CA LEU A 406 5.79 -29.13 -9.31
C LEU A 406 6.02 -30.38 -10.17
N ALA A 407 6.64 -31.42 -9.63
CA ALA A 407 6.84 -32.67 -10.35
C ALA A 407 5.49 -33.32 -10.72
N ALA A 408 4.54 -33.38 -9.79
CA ALA A 408 3.20 -33.92 -10.04
C ALA A 408 2.45 -33.12 -11.13
N HIS A 409 2.50 -31.79 -11.07
CA HIS A 409 1.88 -30.95 -12.11
C HIS A 409 2.52 -31.11 -13.49
N VAL A 410 3.86 -31.23 -13.54
CA VAL A 410 4.61 -31.37 -14.79
C VAL A 410 4.39 -32.74 -15.44
N LEU A 411 4.23 -33.81 -14.65
CA LEU A 411 4.09 -35.18 -15.14
C LEU A 411 2.62 -35.59 -15.36
N ASP A 412 1.75 -35.26 -14.41
CA ASP A 412 0.39 -35.80 -14.33
C ASP A 412 -0.70 -34.74 -14.56
N GLY A 413 -0.32 -33.47 -14.76
CA GLY A 413 -1.26 -32.36 -14.95
C GLY A 413 -2.01 -31.95 -13.67
N GLY A 414 -1.55 -32.38 -12.49
CA GLY A 414 -2.14 -32.00 -11.21
C GLY A 414 -1.47 -32.67 -10.01
N CYS A 415 -1.58 -32.05 -8.84
CA CYS A 415 -1.13 -32.64 -7.56
C CYS A 415 -2.27 -33.30 -6.75
N GLY A 416 -3.44 -33.53 -7.35
CA GLY A 416 -4.59 -34.16 -6.69
C GLY A 416 -5.33 -33.28 -5.66
N ARG A 417 -4.93 -32.02 -5.49
CA ARG A 417 -5.55 -31.06 -4.56
C ARG A 417 -6.24 -29.91 -5.29
N GLU A 418 -7.39 -29.51 -4.80
CA GLU A 418 -8.10 -28.32 -5.28
C GLU A 418 -7.43 -27.03 -4.80
N THR A 419 -7.69 -25.92 -5.49
CA THR A 419 -7.28 -24.58 -5.04
C THR A 419 -8.42 -23.93 -4.26
N VAL A 420 -8.30 -23.87 -2.94
CA VAL A 420 -9.37 -23.42 -2.03
C VAL A 420 -9.47 -21.89 -1.95
N GLY A 421 -8.38 -21.21 -2.23
CA GLY A 421 -8.30 -19.76 -2.27
C GLY A 421 -7.91 -19.12 -0.94
N VAL A 422 -6.95 -19.70 -0.21
CA VAL A 422 -6.59 -19.28 1.16
C VAL A 422 -5.78 -17.98 1.21
N LEU A 423 -5.05 -17.65 0.14
CA LEU A 423 -4.31 -16.39 0.09
C LEU A 423 -5.25 -15.22 -0.27
N PRO A 424 -5.19 -14.09 0.46
CA PRO A 424 -6.16 -13.00 0.35
C PRO A 424 -6.01 -12.25 -0.97
N LEU A 425 -7.06 -12.22 -1.77
CA LEU A 425 -7.15 -11.36 -2.95
C LEU A 425 -8.38 -10.46 -2.83
N PRO A 426 -8.40 -9.29 -3.51
CA PRO A 426 -9.61 -8.47 -3.56
C PRO A 426 -10.77 -9.31 -4.11
N ALA A 427 -11.98 -9.05 -3.64
CA ALA A 427 -13.16 -9.69 -4.22
C ALA A 427 -13.25 -9.33 -5.72
N PRO A 428 -13.70 -10.25 -6.60
CA PRO A 428 -14.00 -9.91 -7.98
C PRO A 428 -14.96 -8.70 -8.02
N GLY A 429 -14.61 -7.64 -8.76
CA GLY A 429 -15.39 -6.39 -8.85
C GLY A 429 -15.11 -5.34 -7.77
N TYR A 430 -14.18 -5.55 -6.84
CA TYR A 430 -13.85 -4.55 -5.82
C TYR A 430 -13.18 -3.30 -6.40
N GLN A 431 -12.41 -3.45 -7.49
CA GLN A 431 -11.82 -2.33 -8.24
C GLN A 431 -12.89 -1.51 -8.97
N ASP A 432 -13.94 -2.17 -9.47
CA ASP A 432 -15.06 -1.51 -10.15
C ASP A 432 -15.91 -0.66 -9.18
N LEU A 433 -15.92 -0.96 -7.88
CA LEU A 433 -16.71 -0.23 -6.87
C LEU A 433 -16.08 1.10 -6.44
N GLU A 434 -14.74 1.20 -6.36
CA GLU A 434 -14.07 2.49 -6.12
C GLU A 434 -13.99 3.34 -7.39
N GLU A 435 -13.86 2.71 -8.57
CA GLU A 435 -13.91 3.39 -9.86
C GLU A 435 -15.31 3.89 -10.22
N SER A 436 -16.38 3.37 -9.60
CA SER A 436 -17.78 3.73 -9.92
C SER A 436 -18.43 4.76 -9.00
N ILE A 437 -17.68 5.49 -8.15
CA ILE A 437 -18.27 6.61 -7.38
C ILE A 437 -18.82 7.65 -8.38
N PRO A 438 -20.15 7.79 -8.51
CA PRO A 438 -20.73 8.71 -9.47
C PRO A 438 -20.40 10.12 -8.99
N SER A 439 -19.87 10.97 -9.86
CA SER A 439 -19.66 12.38 -9.50
C SER A 439 -20.99 13.17 -9.35
N GLY A 440 -22.12 12.50 -9.62
CA GLY A 440 -23.43 13.11 -9.85
C GLY A 440 -23.56 13.71 -11.25
N GLU A 441 -22.46 13.92 -11.97
CA GLU A 441 -22.45 14.57 -13.28
C GLU A 441 -22.62 13.56 -14.42
N LYS A 442 -23.24 13.99 -15.51
CA LYS A 442 -23.41 13.20 -16.74
C LYS A 442 -22.69 13.86 -17.91
N LEU A 443 -22.04 13.06 -18.75
CA LEU A 443 -21.50 13.53 -20.02
C LEU A 443 -22.59 13.38 -21.08
N ALA A 444 -23.13 14.50 -21.55
CA ALA A 444 -24.21 14.56 -22.53
C ALA A 444 -23.70 15.02 -23.90
N VAL A 445 -24.30 14.47 -24.95
CA VAL A 445 -24.04 14.84 -26.35
C VAL A 445 -25.25 15.60 -26.89
N ASP A 446 -25.02 16.77 -27.45
CA ASP A 446 -26.01 17.47 -28.28
C ASP A 446 -25.93 16.93 -29.70
N TRP A 447 -26.88 16.05 -30.05
CA TRP A 447 -26.94 15.39 -31.35
C TRP A 447 -27.18 16.36 -32.50
N THR A 448 -27.74 17.54 -32.24
CA THR A 448 -27.96 18.55 -33.30
C THR A 448 -26.68 19.25 -33.71
N LEU A 449 -25.67 19.26 -32.83
CA LEU A 449 -24.37 19.87 -33.06
C LEU A 449 -23.29 18.84 -33.42
N CYS A 450 -23.45 17.58 -33.03
CA CYS A 450 -22.44 16.56 -33.26
C CYS A 450 -22.22 16.33 -34.76
N GLN A 451 -20.96 16.31 -35.18
CA GLN A 451 -20.54 16.07 -36.58
C GLN A 451 -19.70 14.79 -36.74
N GLY A 452 -19.72 13.89 -35.75
CA GLY A 452 -19.02 12.59 -35.86
C GLY A 452 -17.48 12.66 -35.86
N HIS A 453 -16.86 13.72 -35.31
CA HIS A 453 -15.39 13.89 -35.30
C HIS A 453 -14.62 12.83 -34.50
N GLY A 454 -15.28 12.01 -33.68
CA GLY A 454 -14.66 10.88 -32.99
C GLY A 454 -13.74 11.20 -31.79
N LEU A 455 -13.19 12.42 -31.69
CA LEU A 455 -12.18 12.81 -30.69
C LEU A 455 -12.59 12.56 -29.22
N CYS A 456 -13.88 12.55 -28.94
CA CYS A 456 -14.41 12.25 -27.61
C CYS A 456 -14.14 10.80 -27.18
N ALA A 457 -14.23 9.84 -28.11
CA ALA A 457 -13.90 8.44 -27.88
C ALA A 457 -12.40 8.25 -27.65
N ASP A 458 -11.54 9.06 -28.25
CA ASP A 458 -10.08 8.99 -27.99
C ASP A 458 -9.70 9.58 -26.63
N LEU A 459 -10.38 10.65 -26.21
CA LEU A 459 -10.05 11.38 -24.99
C LEU A 459 -10.62 10.75 -23.72
N VAL A 460 -11.72 10.01 -23.85
CA VAL A 460 -12.36 9.28 -22.74
C VAL A 460 -13.03 7.99 -23.25
N PRO A 461 -12.23 7.02 -23.76
CA PRO A 461 -12.73 5.76 -24.31
C PRO A 461 -13.49 4.91 -23.28
N GLU A 462 -13.26 5.18 -22.00
CA GLU A 462 -13.96 4.53 -20.89
C GLU A 462 -15.44 4.96 -20.79
N LEU A 463 -15.79 6.15 -21.28
CA LEU A 463 -17.18 6.62 -21.34
C LEU A 463 -17.75 6.56 -22.76
N VAL A 464 -16.94 6.87 -23.78
CA VAL A 464 -17.43 7.11 -25.14
C VAL A 464 -16.85 6.08 -26.11
N ARG A 465 -17.73 5.36 -26.79
CA ARG A 465 -17.40 4.52 -27.94
C ARG A 465 -18.05 5.11 -29.19
N LEU A 466 -17.49 4.84 -30.37
CA LEU A 466 -18.15 5.24 -31.63
C LEU A 466 -19.01 4.09 -32.15
N GLY A 467 -20.21 4.43 -32.61
CA GLY A 467 -21.06 3.55 -33.38
C GLY A 467 -20.49 3.31 -34.78
N ALA A 468 -21.11 2.38 -35.52
CA ALA A 468 -20.74 2.08 -36.90
C ALA A 468 -20.95 3.28 -37.86
N ASP A 469 -21.74 4.27 -37.43
CA ASP A 469 -22.02 5.54 -38.11
C ASP A 469 -20.99 6.65 -37.79
N GLY A 470 -19.99 6.37 -36.94
CA GLY A 470 -18.97 7.34 -36.54
C GLY A 470 -19.41 8.33 -35.46
N TYR A 471 -20.64 8.23 -34.97
CA TYR A 471 -21.15 9.06 -33.88
C TYR A 471 -20.89 8.38 -32.52
N PRO A 472 -20.74 9.15 -31.42
CA PRO A 472 -20.61 8.57 -30.09
C PRO A 472 -21.84 7.72 -29.74
N ALA A 473 -21.66 6.56 -29.13
CA ALA A 473 -22.72 5.64 -28.70
C ALA A 473 -23.03 5.84 -27.20
N LEU A 474 -23.26 7.10 -26.80
CA LEU A 474 -23.52 7.50 -25.43
C LEU A 474 -25.01 7.78 -25.20
N ALA A 475 -25.66 7.04 -24.30
CA ALA A 475 -26.85 7.52 -23.63
C ALA A 475 -26.47 7.86 -22.19
N ASP A 476 -26.39 9.16 -21.85
CA ASP A 476 -26.33 9.68 -20.47
C ASP A 476 -25.37 8.96 -19.49
N ALA A 477 -24.13 8.72 -19.91
CA ALA A 477 -23.15 8.08 -19.04
C ALA A 477 -22.82 8.97 -17.84
N ALA A 478 -23.06 8.45 -16.64
CA ALA A 478 -22.57 9.05 -15.41
C ALA A 478 -21.04 9.14 -15.48
N VAL A 479 -20.47 10.29 -15.12
CA VAL A 479 -19.02 10.51 -15.12
C VAL A 479 -18.50 10.11 -13.74
N PRO A 480 -17.67 9.06 -13.63
CA PRO A 480 -16.97 8.78 -12.38
C PRO A 480 -16.03 9.92 -11.99
N VAL A 481 -15.85 10.14 -10.69
CA VAL A 481 -14.99 11.21 -10.16
C VAL A 481 -13.57 11.14 -10.76
N HIS A 482 -13.04 9.95 -10.94
CA HIS A 482 -11.69 9.73 -11.48
C HIS A 482 -11.57 10.05 -12.99
N LEU A 483 -12.68 10.02 -13.75
CA LEU A 483 -12.72 10.36 -15.19
C LEU A 483 -13.11 11.82 -15.45
N ARG A 484 -13.55 12.58 -14.42
CA ARG A 484 -13.99 13.97 -14.55
C ARG A 484 -12.99 14.86 -15.30
N GLY A 485 -11.70 14.74 -15.00
CA GLY A 485 -10.66 15.52 -15.68
C GLY A 485 -10.50 15.20 -17.18
N ARG A 486 -10.79 13.95 -17.58
CA ARG A 486 -10.79 13.51 -18.98
C ARG A 486 -12.08 13.89 -19.68
N ALA A 487 -13.23 13.71 -19.04
CA ALA A 487 -14.53 14.17 -19.54
C ALA A 487 -14.52 15.69 -19.81
N GLN A 488 -14.02 16.50 -18.87
CA GLN A 488 -13.85 17.96 -19.07
C GLN A 488 -12.91 18.30 -20.23
N ARG A 489 -11.89 17.48 -20.47
CA ARG A 489 -10.97 17.65 -21.59
C ARG A 489 -11.66 17.31 -22.91
N ALA A 490 -12.47 16.27 -22.95
CA ALA A 490 -13.28 15.90 -24.11
C ALA A 490 -14.29 17.02 -24.45
N VAL A 491 -14.97 17.60 -23.45
CA VAL A 491 -15.84 18.77 -23.62
C VAL A 491 -15.07 19.96 -24.23
N ARG A 492 -13.96 20.37 -23.62
CA ARG A 492 -13.15 21.52 -24.10
C ARG A 492 -12.54 21.32 -25.49
N ARG A 493 -12.36 20.07 -25.93
CA ARG A 493 -11.71 19.73 -27.19
C ARG A 493 -12.69 19.31 -28.28
N CYS A 494 -13.99 19.22 -27.98
CA CYS A 494 -15.02 18.93 -28.97
C CYS A 494 -15.06 20.06 -30.03
N PRO A 495 -14.67 19.81 -31.29
CA PRO A 495 -14.61 20.86 -32.31
C PRO A 495 -15.98 21.46 -32.61
N ALA A 496 -17.02 20.63 -32.52
CA ALA A 496 -18.41 21.01 -32.77
C ALA A 496 -19.14 21.53 -31.53
N LEU A 497 -18.46 21.61 -30.38
CA LEU A 497 -19.04 22.01 -29.08
C LEU A 497 -20.28 21.18 -28.67
N ALA A 498 -20.38 19.96 -29.19
CA ALA A 498 -21.51 19.06 -29.01
C ALA A 498 -21.46 18.27 -27.69
N LEU A 499 -20.47 18.48 -26.84
CA LEU A 499 -20.33 17.78 -25.55
C LEU A 499 -20.51 18.73 -24.38
N ARG A 500 -21.24 18.30 -23.35
CA ARG A 500 -21.37 19.04 -22.09
C ARG A 500 -21.38 18.10 -20.88
N ILE A 501 -21.00 18.65 -19.73
CA ILE A 501 -21.16 17.98 -18.44
C ILE A 501 -22.38 18.59 -17.76
N GLU A 502 -23.41 17.79 -17.54
CA GLU A 502 -24.61 18.19 -16.83
C GLU A 502 -24.47 17.86 -15.34
N GLN A 503 -24.84 18.81 -14.49
CA GLN A 503 -24.95 18.58 -13.05
C GLN A 503 -26.34 18.07 -12.71
N PRO A 504 -26.51 17.25 -11.66
CA PRO A 504 -27.83 16.86 -11.23
C PRO A 504 -28.58 18.10 -10.73
N PRO A 505 -29.92 18.17 -10.89
CA PRO A 505 -30.70 19.26 -10.32
C PRO A 505 -30.47 19.32 -8.80
N ALA A 506 -30.30 20.53 -8.26
CA ALA A 506 -30.12 20.71 -6.83
C ALA A 506 -31.35 20.16 -6.08
N GLU A 507 -31.14 19.17 -5.21
CA GLU A 507 -32.17 18.73 -4.28
C GLU A 507 -32.64 19.95 -3.46
N GLN A 508 -33.92 20.29 -3.59
CA GLN A 508 -34.58 21.19 -2.66
C GLN A 508 -34.49 20.53 -1.28
N ARG A 509 -33.61 21.05 -0.42
CA ARG A 509 -33.55 20.62 0.99
C ARG A 509 -34.97 20.74 1.57
N PRO A 510 -35.58 19.66 2.09
CA PRO A 510 -36.85 19.80 2.79
C PRO A 510 -36.65 20.78 3.95
N ALA A 511 -37.54 21.76 4.04
CA ALA A 511 -37.54 22.70 5.14
C ALA A 511 -37.62 21.93 6.47
N LEU A 512 -36.68 22.19 7.38
CA LEU A 512 -36.70 21.65 8.73
C LEU A 512 -38.06 21.99 9.36
N PRO A 513 -38.82 21.01 9.90
CA PRO A 513 -40.07 21.30 10.56
C PRO A 513 -39.81 22.22 11.75
N ALA A 514 -40.58 23.30 11.84
CA ALA A 514 -40.50 24.27 12.91
C ALA A 514 -40.63 23.57 14.27
N ALA A 515 -39.68 23.81 15.16
CA ALA A 515 -39.69 23.29 16.52
C ALA A 515 -40.94 23.80 17.26
N HIS A 516 -41.93 22.94 17.45
CA HIS A 516 -43.00 23.18 18.41
C HIS A 516 -42.41 23.26 19.81
N ARG A 517 -42.24 24.50 20.32
CA ARG A 517 -42.08 24.75 21.75
C ARG A 517 -43.37 24.33 22.45
N ARG A 518 -43.42 23.12 23.01
CA ARG A 518 -44.41 22.79 24.04
C ARG A 518 -43.98 23.49 25.33
N ALA A 519 -44.81 24.45 25.74
CA ALA A 519 -44.75 25.08 27.04
C ALA A 519 -44.93 24.02 28.14
N LEU A 520 -44.04 24.03 29.13
CA LEU A 520 -44.23 23.35 30.40
C LEU A 520 -45.42 24.01 31.10
N GLY A 521 -46.55 23.31 31.12
CA GLY A 521 -47.72 23.67 31.92
C GLY A 521 -47.42 23.44 33.40
N SER A 522 -47.57 24.50 34.18
CA SER A 522 -47.66 24.46 35.63
C SER A 522 -48.94 23.72 36.05
N GLY A 523 -48.79 22.57 36.70
CA GLY A 523 -49.88 21.85 37.34
C GLY A 523 -49.62 21.71 38.84
N ARG A 524 -50.32 22.52 39.64
CA ARG A 524 -50.55 22.25 41.07
C ARG A 524 -51.49 21.05 41.20
N GLY A 525 -51.21 20.19 42.17
CA GLY A 525 -52.03 19.03 42.54
C GLY A 525 -51.24 18.16 43.50
#